data_AF-A0A9I9E262-F1
#
_entry.id   AF-A0A9I9E262-F1
#
_cell.length_a   1.000
_cell.length_b   1.000
_cell.length_c   1.000
_cell.angle_alpha   90.00
_cell.angle_beta   90.00
_cell.angle_gamma   90.00
#
_symmetry.space_group_name_H-M   'P 1'
#
loop_
_entity.id
_entity.type
_entity.pdbx_description
1 polymer ?
#
loop_
_entity_poly.entity_id
_entity_poly.type
_entity_poly.pdbx_seq_one_letter_code
_entity_poly.pdbx_strand_id
1 'polypeptide(L)' 'MESVEVFLFQKTALYRCNMAGKPAVVTRVVDSMTNNLRPTRAVATVVANAVLD' A
#
# COMPACT_ATOMS: atom_id res chain seq x y z
N MET A 1 -7.41 -11.86 -9.96
CA MET A 1 -8.08 -11.35 -8.75
C MET A 1 -7.78 -9.87 -8.71
N GLU A 2 -8.77 -9.04 -9.02
CA GLU A 2 -8.59 -7.66 -9.46
C GLU A 2 -7.85 -6.80 -8.42
N SER A 3 -6.86 -6.03 -8.88
CA SER A 3 -6.03 -5.14 -8.04
C SER A 3 -6.84 -4.07 -7.29
N VAL A 4 -8.07 -3.78 -7.74
CA VAL A 4 -8.91 -2.71 -7.19
C VAL A 4 -9.46 -3.08 -5.80
N GLU A 5 -9.90 -4.33 -5.61
CA GLU A 5 -10.50 -4.77 -4.35
C GLU A 5 -9.47 -4.78 -3.21
N VAL A 6 -8.24 -5.21 -3.50
CA VAL A 6 -7.12 -5.20 -2.56
C VAL A 6 -6.78 -3.77 -2.12
N PHE A 7 -6.80 -2.81 -3.07
CA PHE A 7 -6.50 -1.41 -2.77
C PHE A 7 -7.58 -0.76 -1.88
N LEU A 8 -8.87 -1.00 -2.16
CA LEU A 8 -9.96 -0.52 -1.30
C LEU A 8 -9.86 -1.10 0.13
N PHE A 9 -9.53 -2.38 0.23
CA PHE A 9 -9.36 -3.03 1.53
C PHE A 9 -8.20 -2.41 2.32
N GLN A 10 -7.04 -2.24 1.69
CA GLN A 10 -5.87 -1.62 2.33
C GLN A 10 -6.17 -0.22 2.86
N LYS A 11 -6.82 0.63 2.05
CA LYS A 11 -7.21 1.99 2.45
C LYS A 11 -8.18 1.98 3.63
N THR A 12 -9.19 1.12 3.59
CA THR A 12 -10.17 0.99 4.68
C THR A 12 -9.53 0.46 5.97
N ALA A 13 -8.61 -0.49 5.86
CA ALA A 13 -7.89 -1.06 7.00
C ALA A 13 -6.99 -0.02 7.68
N LEU A 14 -6.20 0.73 6.91
CA LEU A 14 -5.35 1.81 7.41
C LEU A 14 -6.17 2.87 8.13
N TYR A 15 -7.27 3.34 7.53
CA TYR A 15 -8.15 4.33 8.13
C TYR A 15 -8.70 3.87 9.49
N ARG A 16 -9.16 2.62 9.57
CA ARG A 16 -9.68 2.05 10.83
C ARG A 16 -8.59 1.93 11.90
N CYS A 17 -7.38 1.55 11.53
CA CYS A 17 -6.25 1.50 12.46
C CYS A 17 -5.87 2.89 12.97
N ASN A 18 -5.81 3.88 12.07
CA ASN A 18 -5.52 5.27 12.42
C ASN A 18 -6.58 5.84 13.39
N MET A 19 -7.87 5.62 13.09
CA MET A 19 -8.99 5.99 13.97
C MET A 19 -8.94 5.31 15.35
N ALA A 20 -8.44 4.08 15.43
CA ALA A 20 -8.28 3.35 16.67
C ALA A 20 -6.96 3.68 17.42
N GLY A 21 -6.11 4.55 16.85
CA GLY A 21 -4.78 4.86 17.39
C GLY A 21 -3.83 3.66 17.41
N LYS A 22 -4.06 2.65 16.56
CA LYS A 22 -3.24 1.44 16.49
C LYS A 22 -2.25 1.51 15.32
N PRO A 23 -0.98 1.13 15.54
CA PRO A 23 -0.02 1.07 14.45
C PRO A 23 -0.47 0.04 13.39
N ALA A 24 -0.27 0.39 12.12
CA ALA A 24 -0.58 -0.46 10.98
C ALA A 24 0.67 -0.70 10.13
N VAL A 25 0.77 -1.89 9.51
CA VAL A 25 1.89 -2.26 8.64
C VAL A 25 1.32 -2.80 7.33
N VAL A 26 1.74 -2.21 6.21
CA VAL A 26 1.35 -2.64 4.85
C VAL A 26 2.48 -3.48 4.24
N THR A 27 2.14 -4.60 3.61
CA THR A 27 3.10 -5.51 2.97
C THR A 27 2.87 -5.61 1.47
N ARG A 28 3.85 -6.17 0.75
CA ARG A 28 3.80 -6.44 -0.70
C ARG A 28 3.54 -5.20 -1.57
N VAL A 29 4.15 -4.08 -1.21
CA VAL A 29 3.98 -2.80 -1.95
C VAL A 29 4.98 -2.66 -3.10
N VAL A 30 6.16 -3.29 -2.98
CA VAL A 30 7.29 -3.14 -3.92
C VAL A 30 7.66 -4.45 -4.63
N ASP A 31 6.70 -5.34 -4.87
CA ASP A 31 6.94 -6.69 -5.42
C ASP A 31 7.76 -6.68 -6.73
N SER A 32 7.61 -5.66 -7.56
CA SER A 32 8.40 -5.51 -8.81
C SER A 32 9.91 -5.32 -8.61
N MET A 33 10.34 -4.94 -7.41
CA MET A 33 11.75 -4.68 -7.10
C MET A 33 12.56 -5.97 -6.88
N THR A 34 11.91 -7.13 -6.90
CA THR A 34 12.58 -8.45 -6.90
C THR A 34 13.39 -8.70 -8.16
N ASN A 35 12.91 -8.21 -9.31
CA ASN A 35 13.56 -8.40 -10.62
C ASN A 35 14.17 -7.13 -11.19
N ASN A 36 13.87 -5.96 -10.61
CA ASN A 36 14.34 -4.66 -11.09
C ASN A 36 14.82 -3.78 -9.93
N LEU A 37 16.01 -3.20 -10.05
CA LEU A 37 16.58 -2.33 -9.02
C LEU A 37 15.78 -1.02 -8.81
N ARG A 38 15.02 -0.60 -9.81
CA ARG A 38 14.23 0.65 -9.77
C ARG A 38 12.73 0.32 -9.72
N PRO A 39 11.97 0.87 -8.76
CA PRO A 39 10.52 0.71 -8.74
C PRO A 39 9.88 1.39 -9.95
N THR A 40 8.77 0.82 -10.40
CA THR A 40 7.92 1.48 -11.41
C THR A 40 7.24 2.71 -10.80
N ARG A 41 6.85 3.68 -11.64
CA ARG A 41 6.10 4.87 -11.20
C ARG A 41 4.84 4.48 -10.42
N ALA A 42 4.13 3.45 -10.87
CA ALA A 42 2.93 2.96 -10.20
C ALA A 42 3.23 2.51 -8.75
N VAL A 43 4.27 1.72 -8.54
CA VAL A 43 4.70 1.28 -7.21
C VAL A 43 5.09 2.45 -6.31
N ALA A 44 5.86 3.41 -6.84
CA ALA A 44 6.23 4.61 -6.08
C ALA A 44 5.00 5.42 -5.64
N THR A 45 3.99 5.55 -6.51
CA THR A 45 2.72 6.22 -6.18
C THR A 45 1.91 5.45 -5.14
N VAL A 46 1.88 4.12 -5.18
CA VAL A 46 1.21 3.30 -4.16
C VAL A 46 1.87 3.49 -2.79
N VAL A 47 3.21 3.48 -2.73
CA VAL A 47 3.95 3.75 -1.47
C VAL A 47 3.64 5.16 -0.94
N ALA A 48 3.65 6.17 -1.80
CA ALA A 48 3.34 7.54 -1.39
C ALA A 48 1.92 7.66 -0.83
N ASN A 49 0.93 7.05 -1.49
CA ASN A 49 -0.45 7.07 -1.02
C ASN A 49 -0.62 6.36 0.33
N ALA A 50 0.10 5.26 0.57
CA ALA A 50 0.05 4.54 1.85
C ALA A 50 0.65 5.33 3.03
N VAL A 51 1.50 6.32 2.77
CA VAL A 51 2.05 7.23 3.80
C VAL A 51 1.12 8.43 4.05
N LEU A 52 0.37 8.84 3.02
CA LEU A 52 -0.58 9.95 3.10
C LEU A 52 -1.93 9.55 3.73
N ASP A 53 -2.25 8.25 3.74
CA ASP A 53 -3.44 7.67 4.38
C ASP A 53 -3.20 7.33 5.86
#